data_AF-A0A959GV28-F1
#
_entry.id   AF-A0A959GV28-F1
#
_cell.length_a   1.000
_cell.length_b   1.000
_cell.length_c   1.000
_cell.angle_alpha   90.00
_cell.angle_beta   90.00
_cell.angle_gamma   90.00
#
_symmetry.space_group_name_H-M   'P 1'
#
loop_
_entity.id
_entity.type
_entity.pdbx_description
1 polymer ?
#
loop_
_entity_poly.entity_id
_entity_poly.type
_entity_poly.pdbx_seq_one_letter_code
_entity_poly.pdbx_strand_id
1 'polypeptide(L)'
;MMKNKLIILSTLIAVMAVIWACSEDFLDTPAQGAISSDALSSSEDGVNASLIAVYKMLNGFTNTVGNTWGSAPSNYMFESANDDQHKGSEPSDNPDGYYEISLYQWSTNLGVFRHKWGAVYEGVKRANNAINIANAYKEKGGSEDFINRVIGEATFLRAWYHFEAYKIFVNVPYYFETDTDFRKANDQPVLPL
;
A
#
# COMPACT_ATOMS: atom_id res chain seq x y z
N MET A 1 18.13 53.78 40.74
CA MET A 1 18.35 52.34 41.04
C MET A 1 17.11 51.46 40.86
N MET A 2 15.90 51.83 41.33
CA MET A 2 14.70 50.97 41.19
C MET A 2 14.20 50.78 39.75
N LYS A 3 14.30 51.80 38.88
CA LYS A 3 13.91 51.68 37.45
C LYS A 3 14.68 50.60 36.70
N ASN A 4 16.00 50.47 36.92
CA ASN A 4 16.81 49.44 36.26
C ASN A 4 16.46 48.04 36.77
N LYS A 5 16.09 47.90 38.04
CA LYS A 5 15.62 46.61 38.60
C LYS A 5 14.26 46.19 38.03
N LEU A 6 13.35 47.15 37.80
CA LEU A 6 12.05 46.90 37.16
C LEU A 6 12.21 46.48 35.68
N ILE A 7 13.14 47.11 34.95
CA ILE A 7 13.43 46.74 33.55
C ILE A 7 14.05 45.34 33.46
N ILE A 8 14.97 44.98 34.37
CA ILE A 8 15.56 43.64 34.41
C ILE A 8 14.49 42.58 34.72
N LEU A 9 13.60 42.85 35.67
CA LEU A 9 12.52 41.94 36.05
C LEU A 9 11.50 41.74 34.91
N SER A 10 11.11 42.82 34.21
CA SER A 10 10.20 42.71 33.07
C SER A 10 10.83 41.94 31.90
N THR A 11 12.14 42.11 31.67
CA THR A 11 12.87 41.37 30.63
C THR A 11 12.95 39.87 30.97
N LEU A 12 13.19 39.53 32.24
CA LEU A 12 13.22 38.13 32.71
C LEU A 12 11.86 37.44 32.57
N ILE A 13 10.77 38.15 32.88
CA ILE A 13 9.40 37.63 32.71
C ILE A 13 9.08 37.41 31.22
N ALA A 14 9.49 38.34 30.35
CA ALA A 14 9.29 38.21 28.91
C ALA A 14 10.06 37.00 28.34
N VAL A 15 11.30 36.77 28.78
CA VAL A 15 12.10 35.61 28.35
C VAL A 15 11.49 34.30 28.83
N MET A 16 11.02 34.22 30.08
CA MET A 16 10.31 33.04 30.58
C MET A 16 9.00 32.77 29.81
N ALA A 17 8.27 33.83 29.42
CA ALA A 17 7.06 33.68 28.62
C ALA A 17 7.35 33.12 27.22
N VAL A 18 8.47 33.50 26.59
CA VAL A 18 8.87 32.95 25.28
C VAL A 18 9.26 31.48 25.37
N ILE A 19 9.94 31.07 26.46
CA ILE A 19 10.31 29.66 26.68
C ILE A 19 9.06 28.80 26.93
N TRP A 20 8.06 29.35 27.62
CA TRP A 20 6.79 28.65 27.90
C TRP A 20 5.81 28.65 26.72
N ALA A 21 5.99 29.55 25.74
CA ALA A 21 5.15 29.64 24.55
C ALA A 21 5.51 28.60 23.46
N CYS A 22 6.67 27.95 23.54
CA CYS A 22 6.96 26.77 22.71
C CYS A 22 6.32 25.53 23.33
N SER A 23 5.04 25.29 23.05
CA SER A 23 4.39 24.02 23.36
C SER A 23 4.76 22.97 22.31
N GLU A 24 5.05 21.74 22.74
CA GLU A 24 5.31 20.61 21.83
C GLU A 24 4.11 20.34 20.92
N ASP A 25 2.89 20.62 21.38
CA ASP A 25 1.64 20.54 20.61
C ASP A 25 1.62 21.39 19.32
N PHE A 26 2.46 22.44 19.20
CA PHE A 26 2.59 23.20 17.96
C PHE A 26 3.31 22.40 16.86
N LEU A 27 4.20 21.49 17.24
CA LEU A 27 4.96 20.65 16.31
C LEU A 27 4.17 19.39 15.92
N ASP A 28 3.24 18.94 16.77
CA ASP A 28 2.40 17.77 16.53
C ASP A 28 1.04 18.15 15.92
N THR A 29 1.04 18.47 14.63
CA THR A 29 -0.19 18.66 13.87
C THR A 29 -0.63 17.33 13.21
N PRO A 30 -1.77 16.73 13.60
CA PRO A 30 -2.24 15.52 12.95
C PRO A 30 -2.65 15.79 11.50
N ALA A 31 -2.39 14.82 10.63
CA ALA A 31 -2.77 14.90 9.22
C ALA A 31 -4.29 15.08 9.08
N GLN A 32 -4.71 16.15 8.40
CA GLN A 32 -6.11 16.43 8.14
C GLN A 32 -6.59 15.62 6.91
N GLY A 33 -7.76 15.00 7.01
CA GLY A 33 -8.34 14.20 5.91
C GLY A 33 -7.72 12.82 5.70
N ALA A 34 -6.86 12.36 6.60
CA ALA A 34 -6.30 11.01 6.62
C ALA A 34 -6.56 10.34 7.97
N ILE A 35 -6.79 9.03 7.96
CA ILE A 35 -6.93 8.23 9.19
C ILE A 35 -5.55 7.69 9.55
N SER A 36 -5.11 7.90 10.80
CA SER A 36 -3.83 7.37 11.28
C SER A 36 -3.90 5.86 11.53
N SER A 37 -2.74 5.19 11.49
CA SER A 37 -2.63 3.78 11.88
C SER A 37 -3.03 3.54 13.33
N ASP A 38 -2.76 4.51 14.21
CA ASP A 38 -3.16 4.46 15.61
C ASP A 38 -4.69 4.48 15.76
N ALA A 39 -5.38 5.34 15.00
CA ALA A 39 -6.84 5.38 14.96
C ALA A 39 -7.42 4.08 14.38
N LEU A 40 -6.83 3.52 13.31
CA LEU A 40 -7.27 2.24 12.73
C LEU A 40 -7.08 1.06 13.67
N SER A 41 -6.04 1.09 14.50
CA SER A 41 -5.77 0.05 15.50
C SER A 41 -6.50 0.30 16.83
N SER A 42 -7.41 1.26 16.92
CA SER A 42 -8.15 1.56 18.16
C SER A 42 -9.44 0.75 18.32
N SER A 43 -9.92 0.12 17.24
CA SER A 43 -11.20 -0.60 17.24
C SER A 43 -11.20 -1.76 16.24
N GLU A 44 -12.09 -2.72 16.47
CA GLU A 44 -12.33 -3.83 15.54
C GLU A 44 -12.73 -3.32 14.14
N ASP A 45 -13.55 -2.26 14.07
CA ASP A 45 -13.98 -1.64 12.82
C ASP A 45 -12.82 -1.05 12.03
N GLY A 46 -11.85 -0.41 12.70
CA GLY A 46 -10.67 0.13 12.04
C GLY A 46 -9.77 -0.97 11.47
N VAL A 47 -9.60 -2.07 12.20
CA VAL A 47 -8.87 -3.25 11.72
C VAL A 47 -9.61 -3.89 10.54
N ASN A 48 -10.92 -4.10 10.64
CA ASN A 48 -11.74 -4.64 9.56
C ASN A 48 -11.71 -3.73 8.32
N ALA A 49 -11.74 -2.41 8.48
CA ALA A 49 -11.62 -1.46 7.37
C ALA A 49 -10.28 -1.62 6.63
N SER A 50 -9.19 -1.85 7.36
CA SER A 50 -7.89 -2.14 6.76
C SER A 50 -7.91 -3.44 5.95
N LEU A 51 -8.55 -4.50 6.45
CA LEU A 51 -8.71 -5.78 5.74
C LEU A 51 -9.59 -5.64 4.49
N ILE A 52 -10.69 -4.90 4.58
CA ILE A 52 -11.55 -4.59 3.41
C ILE A 52 -10.74 -3.88 2.32
N ALA A 53 -9.82 -2.99 2.69
CA ALA A 53 -8.95 -2.33 1.73
C ALA A 53 -8.00 -3.30 1.00
N VAL A 54 -7.60 -4.41 1.66
CA VAL A 54 -6.86 -5.52 1.04
C VAL A 54 -7.76 -6.26 0.05
N TYR A 55 -8.96 -6.67 0.45
CA TYR A 55 -9.92 -7.36 -0.44
C TYR A 55 -10.29 -6.52 -1.66
N LYS A 56 -10.42 -5.19 -1.50
CA LYS A 56 -10.72 -4.29 -2.60
C LYS A 56 -9.74 -4.43 -3.75
N MET A 57 -8.46 -4.73 -3.49
CA MET A 57 -7.45 -4.89 -4.53
C MET A 57 -7.68 -6.09 -5.45
N LEU A 58 -8.51 -7.06 -5.06
CA LEU A 58 -8.91 -8.18 -5.92
C LEU A 58 -9.66 -7.72 -7.18
N ASN A 59 -10.24 -6.50 -7.19
CA ASN A 59 -10.86 -5.99 -8.42
C ASN A 59 -9.85 -5.43 -9.42
N GLY A 60 -8.58 -5.21 -9.03
CA GLY A 60 -7.53 -4.63 -9.84
C GLY A 60 -7.53 -3.10 -9.93
N PHE A 61 -8.49 -2.39 -9.32
CA PHE A 61 -8.52 -0.93 -9.32
C PHE A 61 -7.48 -0.37 -8.35
N THR A 62 -6.64 0.52 -8.88
CA THR A 62 -5.73 1.37 -8.10
C THR A 62 -6.11 2.82 -8.32
N ASN A 63 -5.61 3.73 -7.47
CA ASN A 63 -5.83 5.17 -7.67
C ASN A 63 -5.14 5.73 -8.93
N THR A 64 -4.27 4.93 -9.58
CA THR A 64 -3.44 5.35 -10.70
C THR A 64 -3.89 4.79 -12.05
N VAL A 65 -4.91 3.92 -12.07
CA VAL A 65 -5.36 3.26 -13.30
C VAL A 65 -6.88 3.44 -13.46
N GLY A 66 -7.30 4.02 -14.59
CA GLY A 66 -8.70 4.31 -14.89
C GLY A 66 -9.53 3.10 -15.34
N ASN A 67 -8.90 1.93 -15.53
CA ASN A 67 -9.54 0.67 -15.87
C ASN A 67 -8.79 -0.50 -15.22
N THR A 68 -9.31 -1.72 -15.34
CA THR A 68 -8.71 -2.92 -14.73
C THR A 68 -8.20 -3.94 -15.74
N TRP A 69 -8.15 -3.61 -17.03
CA TRP A 69 -7.88 -4.61 -18.06
C TRP A 69 -6.51 -5.28 -17.86
N GLY A 70 -5.50 -4.49 -17.49
CA GLY A 70 -4.15 -5.00 -17.20
C GLY A 70 -3.92 -5.40 -15.75
N SER A 71 -4.83 -5.12 -14.82
CA SER A 71 -4.62 -5.37 -13.39
C SER A 71 -5.56 -6.41 -12.79
N ALA A 72 -6.69 -6.69 -13.43
CA ALA A 72 -7.71 -7.61 -12.95
C ALA A 72 -7.15 -9.03 -12.72
N PRO A 73 -7.72 -9.77 -11.74
CA PRO A 73 -7.34 -11.14 -11.43
C PRO A 73 -7.64 -12.12 -12.58
N SER A 74 -8.59 -11.78 -13.45
CA SER A 74 -8.94 -12.60 -14.61
C SER A 74 -7.77 -12.77 -15.57
N ASN A 75 -6.79 -11.85 -15.54
CA ASN A 75 -5.65 -11.87 -16.46
C ASN A 75 -6.04 -11.90 -17.94
N TYR A 76 -7.27 -11.50 -18.29
CA TYR A 76 -7.83 -11.62 -19.64
C TYR A 76 -6.91 -11.08 -20.75
N MET A 77 -6.28 -9.90 -20.54
CA MET A 77 -5.32 -9.37 -21.51
C MET A 77 -4.09 -10.28 -21.68
N PHE A 78 -3.56 -10.84 -20.59
CA PHE A 78 -2.40 -11.73 -20.63
C PHE A 78 -2.74 -13.09 -21.22
N GLU A 79 -3.97 -13.57 -21.03
CA GLU A 79 -4.43 -14.82 -21.62
C GLU A 79 -4.49 -14.74 -23.16
N SER A 80 -4.50 -13.56 -23.77
CA SER A 80 -4.50 -13.47 -25.25
C SER A 80 -3.21 -13.92 -25.93
N ALA A 81 -2.17 -14.23 -25.15
CA ALA A 81 -1.03 -14.98 -25.65
C ALA A 81 -1.37 -16.46 -25.93
N ASN A 82 -2.54 -16.96 -25.54
CA ASN A 82 -2.99 -18.32 -25.90
C ASN A 82 -3.53 -18.39 -27.34
N ASP A 83 -3.92 -19.58 -27.77
CA ASP A 83 -4.49 -19.88 -29.08
C ASP A 83 -6.04 -19.94 -29.10
N ASP A 84 -6.69 -19.61 -27.99
CA ASP A 84 -8.15 -19.68 -27.83
C ASP A 84 -8.88 -18.34 -28.06
N GLN A 85 -8.15 -17.21 -28.15
CA GLN A 85 -8.76 -15.90 -28.30
C GLN A 85 -7.98 -14.92 -29.17
N HIS A 86 -8.68 -13.91 -29.66
CA HIS A 86 -8.13 -12.75 -30.36
C HIS A 86 -8.69 -11.46 -29.79
N LYS A 87 -7.99 -10.34 -30.01
CA LYS A 87 -8.39 -9.02 -29.51
C LYS A 87 -9.85 -8.65 -29.82
N GLY A 88 -10.37 -9.04 -30.98
CA GLY A 88 -11.78 -8.84 -31.36
C GLY A 88 -12.20 -7.39 -31.63
N SER A 89 -11.23 -6.47 -31.75
CA SER A 89 -11.40 -5.04 -32.08
C SER A 89 -10.26 -4.61 -33.02
N GLU A 90 -10.20 -3.33 -33.38
CA GLU A 90 -9.12 -2.77 -34.17
C GLU A 90 -7.79 -2.74 -33.41
N PRO A 91 -6.63 -2.95 -34.06
CA PRO A 91 -5.32 -2.87 -33.40
C PRO A 91 -5.06 -1.56 -32.65
N SER A 92 -5.62 -0.45 -33.12
CA SER A 92 -5.44 0.89 -32.54
C SER A 92 -6.31 1.16 -31.31
N ASP A 93 -7.31 0.33 -31.04
CA ASP A 93 -8.17 0.47 -29.86
C ASP A 93 -7.44 -0.04 -28.61
N ASN A 94 -7.43 0.74 -27.54
CA ASN A 94 -6.72 0.45 -26.29
C ASN A 94 -5.24 0.02 -26.52
N PRO A 95 -4.35 0.97 -26.84
CA PRO A 95 -2.94 0.69 -27.16
C PRO A 95 -2.08 0.34 -25.92
N ASP A 96 -2.69 -0.03 -24.80
CA ASP A 96 -1.97 -0.31 -23.55
C ASP A 96 -1.37 -1.74 -23.49
N GLY A 97 -1.38 -2.48 -24.60
CA GLY A 97 -0.64 -3.75 -24.74
C GLY A 97 -1.46 -4.96 -25.14
N TYR A 98 -2.79 -4.86 -25.35
CA TYR A 98 -3.61 -6.03 -25.63
C TYR A 98 -3.21 -6.72 -26.94
N TYR A 99 -3.04 -5.92 -27.99
CA TYR A 99 -2.71 -6.42 -29.32
C TYR A 99 -1.29 -6.97 -29.36
N GLU A 100 -0.36 -6.25 -28.76
CA GLU A 100 1.06 -6.60 -28.66
C GLU A 100 1.28 -7.92 -27.92
N ILE A 101 0.53 -8.16 -26.83
CA ILE A 101 0.58 -9.44 -26.11
C ILE A 101 0.12 -10.59 -27.00
N SER A 102 -1.00 -10.44 -27.72
CA SER A 102 -1.52 -11.51 -28.60
C SER A 102 -0.58 -11.87 -29.75
N LEU A 103 0.27 -10.92 -30.16
CA LEU A 103 1.25 -11.14 -31.24
C LEU A 103 2.60 -11.62 -30.73
N TYR A 104 2.79 -11.76 -29.42
CA TYR A 104 4.11 -11.98 -28.82
C TYR A 104 5.13 -10.87 -29.15
N GLN A 105 4.65 -9.62 -29.28
CA GLN A 105 5.44 -8.44 -29.67
C GLN A 105 5.45 -7.37 -28.58
N TRP A 106 5.70 -7.77 -27.33
CA TRP A 106 5.72 -6.84 -26.21
C TRP A 106 7.05 -6.09 -26.05
N SER A 107 6.96 -4.87 -25.51
CA SER A 107 8.11 -4.05 -25.09
C SER A 107 8.05 -3.74 -23.60
N THR A 108 9.17 -3.28 -23.03
CA THR A 108 9.26 -2.94 -21.60
C THR A 108 8.40 -1.75 -21.18
N ASN A 109 7.88 -0.96 -22.13
CA ASN A 109 7.09 0.23 -21.85
C ASN A 109 5.57 0.04 -22.00
N LEU A 110 5.08 -1.19 -22.23
CA LEU A 110 3.64 -1.44 -22.34
C LEU A 110 2.94 -1.20 -20.99
N GLY A 111 1.84 -0.45 -21.03
CA GLY A 111 1.08 -0.02 -19.86
C GLY A 111 0.53 -1.19 -19.03
N VAL A 112 0.07 -2.25 -19.70
CA VAL A 112 -0.48 -3.47 -19.09
C VAL A 112 0.44 -4.06 -18.01
N PHE A 113 1.76 -4.12 -18.23
CA PHE A 113 2.70 -4.64 -17.23
C PHE A 113 2.82 -3.71 -16.02
N ARG A 114 2.85 -2.40 -16.25
CA ARG A 114 2.87 -1.40 -15.17
C ARG A 114 1.59 -1.46 -14.34
N HIS A 115 0.44 -1.67 -14.98
CA HIS A 115 -0.85 -1.80 -14.30
C HIS A 115 -0.90 -3.05 -13.43
N LYS A 116 -0.49 -4.21 -13.98
CA LYS A 116 -0.39 -5.45 -13.19
C LYS A 116 0.55 -5.27 -12.00
N TRP A 117 1.77 -4.79 -12.23
CA TRP A 117 2.78 -4.57 -11.20
C TRP A 117 2.26 -3.65 -10.09
N GLY A 118 1.71 -2.49 -10.46
CA GLY A 118 1.18 -1.53 -9.49
C GLY A 118 0.05 -2.10 -8.66
N ALA A 119 -0.88 -2.84 -9.28
CA ALA A 119 -2.02 -3.42 -8.57
C ALA A 119 -1.62 -4.51 -7.58
N VAL A 120 -0.76 -5.45 -7.98
CA VAL A 120 -0.35 -6.54 -7.09
C VAL A 120 0.48 -6.04 -5.91
N TYR A 121 1.43 -5.11 -6.12
CA TYR A 121 2.23 -4.58 -5.01
C TYR A 121 1.49 -3.59 -4.12
N GLU A 122 0.48 -2.87 -4.63
CA GLU A 122 -0.46 -2.14 -3.79
C GLU A 122 -1.25 -3.11 -2.90
N GLY A 123 -1.68 -4.26 -3.45
CA GLY A 123 -2.29 -5.35 -2.68
C GLY A 123 -1.38 -5.89 -1.58
N VAL A 124 -0.12 -6.19 -1.90
CA VAL A 124 0.90 -6.63 -0.94
C VAL A 124 1.09 -5.59 0.18
N LYS A 125 1.25 -4.31 -0.18
CA LYS A 125 1.43 -3.23 0.79
C LYS A 125 0.23 -3.11 1.73
N ARG A 126 -0.99 -3.19 1.21
CA ARG A 126 -2.20 -3.14 2.04
C ARG A 126 -2.32 -4.34 2.96
N ALA A 127 -1.98 -5.54 2.48
CA ALA A 127 -1.97 -6.74 3.32
C ALA A 127 -0.97 -6.61 4.47
N ASN A 128 0.25 -6.14 4.19
CA ASN A 128 1.25 -5.85 5.22
C ASN A 128 0.76 -4.82 6.24
N ASN A 129 0.11 -3.75 5.79
CA ASN A 129 -0.48 -2.75 6.68
C ASN A 129 -1.61 -3.32 7.54
N ALA A 130 -2.50 -4.15 6.99
CA ALA A 130 -3.58 -4.79 7.75
C ALA A 130 -3.04 -5.72 8.83
N ILE A 131 -1.98 -6.50 8.54
CA ILE A 131 -1.29 -7.34 9.53
C ILE A 131 -0.69 -6.47 10.65
N ASN A 132 0.03 -5.41 10.31
CA ASN A 132 0.62 -4.50 11.29
C ASN A 132 -0.44 -3.80 12.16
N ILE A 133 -1.55 -3.36 11.56
CA ILE A 133 -2.68 -2.74 12.29
C ILE A 133 -3.35 -3.75 13.23
N ALA A 134 -3.55 -5.00 12.79
CA ALA A 134 -4.08 -6.06 13.64
C ALA A 134 -3.14 -6.37 14.81
N ASN A 135 -1.83 -6.47 14.58
CA ASN A 135 -0.84 -6.66 15.65
C ASN A 135 -0.85 -5.51 16.66
N ALA A 136 -0.95 -4.25 16.20
CA ALA A 136 -1.08 -3.10 17.10
C ALA A 136 -2.40 -3.13 17.90
N TYR A 137 -3.52 -3.58 17.30
CA TYR A 137 -4.78 -3.74 18.03
C TYR A 137 -4.72 -4.88 19.05
N LYS A 138 -3.97 -5.95 18.76
CA LYS A 138 -3.70 -7.04 19.71
C LYS A 138 -3.04 -6.51 20.99
N GLU A 139 -2.05 -5.63 20.85
CA GLU A 139 -1.36 -4.99 21.98
C GLU A 139 -2.30 -4.11 22.84
N LYS A 140 -3.40 -3.62 22.24
CA LYS A 140 -4.45 -2.82 22.89
C LYS A 140 -5.59 -3.66 23.48
N GLY A 141 -5.47 -4.99 23.48
CA GLY A 141 -6.46 -5.90 24.09
C GLY A 141 -7.54 -6.42 23.14
N GLY A 142 -7.31 -6.37 21.83
CA GLY A 142 -8.20 -7.00 20.84
C GLY A 142 -8.33 -8.52 21.03
N SER A 143 -9.49 -9.07 20.67
CA SER A 143 -9.77 -10.51 20.77
C SER A 143 -8.82 -11.34 19.89
N GLU A 144 -8.24 -12.40 20.45
CA GLU A 144 -7.27 -13.25 19.76
C GLU A 144 -7.87 -13.95 18.52
N ASP A 145 -9.11 -14.43 18.61
CA ASP A 145 -9.82 -15.04 17.48
C ASP A 145 -10.01 -14.07 16.31
N PHE A 146 -10.38 -12.83 16.63
CA PHE A 146 -10.54 -11.77 15.63
C PHE A 146 -9.20 -11.45 14.96
N ILE A 147 -8.16 -11.24 15.76
CA ILE A 147 -6.81 -10.92 15.26
C ILE A 147 -6.28 -12.05 14.37
N ASN A 148 -6.38 -13.30 14.81
CA ASN A 148 -5.89 -14.46 14.05
C ASN A 148 -6.63 -14.60 12.72
N ARG A 149 -7.94 -14.35 12.70
CA ARG A 149 -8.72 -14.32 11.46
C ARG A 149 -8.21 -13.25 10.50
N VAL A 150 -8.06 -12.00 10.95
CA VAL A 150 -7.60 -10.88 10.12
C VAL A 150 -6.20 -11.14 9.55
N ILE A 151 -5.27 -11.60 10.39
CA ILE A 151 -3.90 -11.91 9.98
C ILE A 151 -3.88 -13.06 8.97
N GLY A 152 -4.68 -14.11 9.20
CA GLY A 152 -4.80 -15.25 8.28
C GLY A 152 -5.32 -14.83 6.90
N GLU A 153 -6.41 -14.06 6.86
CA GLU A 153 -6.99 -13.55 5.61
C GLU A 153 -6.00 -12.62 4.87
N ALA A 154 -5.38 -11.66 5.57
CA ALA A 154 -4.41 -10.75 4.98
C ALA A 154 -3.15 -11.49 4.47
N THR A 155 -2.69 -12.51 5.20
CA THR A 155 -1.55 -13.35 4.79
C THR A 155 -1.86 -14.14 3.52
N PHE A 156 -3.05 -14.74 3.44
CA PHE A 156 -3.50 -15.44 2.23
C PHE A 156 -3.55 -14.49 1.03
N LEU A 157 -4.17 -13.31 1.19
CA LEU A 157 -4.27 -12.33 0.13
C LEU A 157 -2.88 -11.81 -0.30
N ARG A 158 -1.96 -11.58 0.65
CA ARG A 158 -0.57 -11.24 0.33
C ARG A 158 0.09 -12.31 -0.53
N ALA A 159 -0.07 -13.58 -0.18
CA ALA A 159 0.48 -14.68 -0.97
C ALA A 159 -0.16 -14.72 -2.36
N TRP A 160 -1.47 -14.51 -2.45
CA TRP A 160 -2.20 -14.42 -3.73
C TRP A 160 -1.68 -13.28 -4.62
N TYR A 161 -1.41 -12.09 -4.07
CA TYR A 161 -0.84 -10.98 -4.85
C TYR A 161 0.58 -11.27 -5.34
N HIS A 162 1.43 -11.89 -4.52
CA HIS A 162 2.74 -12.34 -4.99
C HIS A 162 2.64 -13.43 -6.06
N PHE A 163 1.67 -14.34 -5.94
CA PHE A 163 1.41 -15.37 -6.94
C PHE A 163 0.96 -14.76 -8.27
N GLU A 164 0.09 -13.76 -8.28
CA GLU A 164 -0.27 -13.00 -9.48
C GLU A 164 0.95 -12.33 -10.12
N ALA A 165 1.85 -11.75 -9.32
CA ALA A 165 3.09 -11.18 -9.82
C ALA A 165 3.99 -12.25 -10.45
N TYR A 166 4.13 -13.40 -9.79
CA TYR A 166 4.93 -14.53 -10.27
C TYR A 166 4.43 -15.05 -11.62
N LYS A 167 3.12 -15.23 -11.81
CA LYS A 167 2.55 -15.73 -13.07
C LYS A 167 2.96 -14.91 -14.29
N ILE A 168 3.12 -13.60 -14.12
CA ILE A 168 3.39 -12.69 -15.24
C ILE A 168 4.89 -12.41 -15.39
N PHE A 169 5.63 -12.29 -14.29
CA PHE A 169 7.00 -11.77 -14.31
C PHE A 169 8.07 -12.78 -13.92
N VAL A 170 7.70 -13.89 -13.26
CA VAL A 170 8.58 -14.94 -12.71
C VAL A 170 9.55 -14.43 -11.62
N ASN A 171 10.41 -13.47 -11.95
CA ASN A 171 11.37 -12.87 -11.02
C ASN A 171 10.77 -11.61 -10.40
N VAL A 172 10.37 -11.73 -9.13
CA VAL A 172 9.64 -10.68 -8.41
C VAL A 172 10.16 -10.57 -6.98
N PRO A 173 10.28 -9.35 -6.42
CA PRO A 173 10.62 -9.19 -5.01
C PRO A 173 9.49 -9.69 -4.11
N TYR A 174 9.84 -10.43 -3.06
CA TYR A 174 8.88 -10.90 -2.07
C TYR A 174 8.92 -10.00 -0.82
N TYR A 175 7.78 -9.40 -0.46
CA TYR A 175 7.68 -8.46 0.66
C TYR A 175 6.80 -8.98 1.80
N PHE A 176 7.24 -8.70 3.02
CA PHE A 176 6.60 -8.97 4.29
C PHE A 176 6.34 -7.67 5.06
N GLU A 177 5.47 -7.75 6.06
CA GLU A 177 5.11 -6.66 6.96
C GLU A 177 6.27 -6.17 7.82
N THR A 178 7.30 -7.01 7.97
CA THR A 178 8.54 -6.72 8.71
C THR A 178 9.61 -6.03 7.86
N ASP A 179 9.41 -5.91 6.55
CA ASP A 179 10.40 -5.28 5.67
C ASP A 179 10.46 -3.76 5.88
N THR A 180 11.68 -3.26 6.04
CA THR A 180 11.97 -1.82 6.17
C THR A 180 12.77 -1.26 4.98
N ASP A 181 13.41 -2.14 4.20
CA ASP A 181 14.05 -1.80 2.92
C ASP A 181 13.24 -2.38 1.75
N PHE A 182 12.78 -1.49 0.88
CA PHE A 182 11.99 -1.83 -0.30
C PHE A 182 12.84 -1.94 -1.58
N ARG A 183 14.18 -2.00 -1.45
CA ARG A 183 15.11 -2.23 -2.56
C ARG A 183 15.54 -3.69 -2.61
N LYS A 184 14.61 -4.58 -2.93
CA LYS A 184 14.91 -6.00 -3.15
C LYS A 184 15.22 -6.26 -4.63
N ALA A 185 16.29 -7.02 -4.89
CA ALA A 185 16.62 -7.47 -6.24
C ALA A 185 15.55 -8.45 -6.76
N ASN A 186 15.38 -8.47 -8.08
CA ASN A 186 14.48 -9.36 -8.81
C ASN A 186 15.22 -10.04 -9.98
N ASP A 187 16.48 -10.38 -9.76
CA ASP A 187 17.39 -10.97 -10.73
C ASP A 187 17.38 -12.51 -10.71
N GLN A 188 16.72 -13.12 -9.72
CA GLN A 188 16.57 -14.57 -9.58
C GLN A 188 15.09 -14.96 -9.47
N PRO A 189 14.73 -16.23 -9.80
CA PRO A 189 13.40 -16.76 -9.54
C PRO A 189 13.03 -16.63 -8.06
N VAL A 190 11.77 -16.27 -7.81
CA VAL A 190 11.24 -16.16 -6.44
C VAL A 190 11.02 -17.53 -5.78
N LEU A 191 11.09 -18.63 -6.54
CA LEU A 191 10.89 -19.99 -6.06
C LEU A 191 12.20 -20.82 -6.10
N PRO A 192 12.40 -21.77 -5.16
CA PRO A 192 11.55 -22.01 -3.98
C PRO A 192 11.71 -20.90 -2.94
N LEU A 193 10.59 -20.55 -2.28
CA LEU A 193 10.54 -19.61 -1.15
C LEU A 193 11.08 -20.23 0.13
#